data_AF-W7QTB6-F1
#
_entry.id   AF-W7QTB6-F1
#
_cell.length_a   1.000
_cell.length_b   1.000
_cell.length_c   1.000
_cell.angle_alpha   90.00
_cell.angle_beta   90.00
_cell.angle_gamma   90.00
#
_symmetry.space_group_name_H-M   'P 1'
#
loop_
_entity.id
_entity.type
_entity.pdbx_description
1 polymer ?
#
loop_
_entity_poly.entity_id
_entity_poly.type
_entity_poly.pdbx_seq_one_letter_code
_entity_poly.pdbx_strand_id
1 'polypeptide(L)'
;MKLFRNVLIVILILLQYRLWFGDNAYSEYQTLNNKVRQLESANDELRLRNKIMLADIEDLKSGLEAIEEKARNELGLIKQNEVFYRIVPTHE
;
A
#
# COMPACT_ATOMS: atom_id res chain seq x y z
N MET A 1 -6.10 60.07 22.67
CA MET A 1 -6.94 59.67 21.51
C MET A 1 -6.12 59.09 20.34
N LYS A 2 -5.21 59.84 19.70
CA LYS A 2 -4.51 59.38 18.48
C LYS A 2 -3.47 58.26 18.70
N LEU A 3 -2.85 58.20 19.88
CA LEU A 3 -1.81 57.22 20.21
C LEU A 3 -2.35 55.78 20.24
N PHE A 4 -3.52 55.58 20.86
CA PHE A 4 -4.17 54.27 20.97
C PHE A 4 -4.50 53.67 19.60
N ARG A 5 -5.01 54.50 18.68
CA ARG A 5 -5.30 54.09 17.30
C ARG A 5 -4.03 53.62 16.59
N ASN A 6 -2.92 54.34 16.75
CA ASN A 6 -1.67 53.98 16.09
C ASN A 6 -1.10 52.66 16.64
N VAL A 7 -1.17 52.45 17.95
CA VAL A 7 -0.77 51.17 18.58
C VAL A 7 -1.62 50.01 18.05
N LEU A 8 -2.94 50.21 17.93
CA LEU A 8 -3.84 49.19 17.41
C LEU A 8 -3.53 48.83 15.95
N ILE A 9 -3.16 49.83 15.12
CA ILE A 9 -2.74 49.62 13.73
C ILE A 9 -1.43 48.84 13.67
N VAL A 10 -0.45 49.16 14.51
CA VAL A 10 0.84 48.43 14.55
C VAL A 10 0.63 46.97 14.96
N ILE A 11 -0.21 46.72 15.97
CA ILE A 11 -0.56 45.36 16.39
C ILE A 11 -1.29 44.61 15.27
N LEU A 12 -2.23 45.27 14.58
CA LEU A 12 -2.94 44.70 13.45
C LEU A 12 -1.96 44.28 12.34
N ILE A 13 -1.03 45.17 11.95
CA ILE A 13 -0.04 44.89 10.92
C ILE A 13 0.90 43.74 11.33
N LEU A 14 1.35 43.70 12.59
CA LEU A 14 2.15 42.60 13.12
C LEU A 14 1.39 41.26 13.05
N LEU A 15 0.10 41.27 13.39
CA LEU A 15 -0.73 40.06 13.34
C LEU A 15 -0.96 39.59 11.90
N GLN A 16 -1.21 40.52 10.97
CA GLN A 16 -1.31 40.21 9.55
C GLN A 16 0.00 39.64 9.01
N TYR A 17 1.14 40.25 9.35
CA TYR A 17 2.45 39.75 8.94
C TYR A 17 2.72 38.35 9.51
N ARG A 18 2.41 38.12 10.79
CA ARG A 18 2.56 36.80 11.43
C ARG A 18 1.61 35.74 10.84
N LEU A 19 0.44 36.12 10.36
CA LEU A 19 -0.51 35.18 9.75
C LEU A 19 -0.09 34.76 8.33
N TRP A 20 0.59 35.66 7.61
CA TRP A 20 1.10 35.38 6.26
C TRP A 20 2.48 34.70 6.27
N PHE A 21 3.36 35.06 7.21
CA PHE A 21 4.76 34.62 7.24
C PHE A 21 5.18 33.85 8.50
N GLY A 22 4.32 33.70 9.51
CA GLY A 22 4.65 32.94 10.72
C GLY A 22 4.62 31.44 10.47
N ASP A 23 5.25 30.67 11.36
CA ASP A 23 5.51 29.22 11.26
C ASP A 23 4.28 28.31 11.05
N ASN A 24 3.06 28.86 11.03
CA ASN A 24 1.82 28.17 10.66
C ASN A 24 1.22 28.68 9.34
N ALA A 25 2.03 29.33 8.50
CA ALA A 25 1.58 29.95 7.26
C ALA A 25 0.97 28.89 6.33
N TYR A 26 -0.10 29.29 5.65
CA TYR A 26 -0.84 28.50 4.66
C TYR A 26 0.05 27.81 3.60
N SER A 27 1.28 28.28 3.41
CA SER A 27 2.31 27.68 2.56
C SER A 27 2.79 26.30 3.05
N GLU A 28 2.99 26.12 4.36
CA GLU A 28 3.50 24.87 4.92
C GLU A 28 2.43 23.77 4.85
N TYR A 29 1.18 24.13 5.15
CA TYR A 29 0.04 23.23 4.98
C TYR A 29 -0.11 22.76 3.52
N GLN A 30 0.02 23.67 2.55
CA GLN A 30 -0.02 23.30 1.13
C GLN A 30 1.14 22.39 0.73
N THR A 31 2.35 22.67 1.21
CA THR A 31 3.54 21.86 0.91
C THR A 31 3.40 20.46 1.49
N LEU A 32 2.91 20.34 2.73
CA LEU A 32 2.70 19.06 3.38
C LEU A 32 1.56 18.28 2.70
N ASN A 33 0.46 18.94 2.35
CA ASN A 33 -0.65 18.32 1.64
C ASN A 33 -0.24 17.80 0.25
N ASN A 34 0.62 18.55 -0.46
CA ASN A 34 1.18 18.11 -1.74
C ASN A 34 2.08 16.87 -1.57
N LYS A 35 2.90 16.82 -0.50
CA LYS A 35 3.71 15.63 -0.19
C LYS A 35 2.83 14.41 0.13
N VAL A 36 1.76 14.58 0.90
CA VAL A 36 0.81 13.51 1.21
C VAL A 36 0.19 12.96 -0.07
N ARG A 37 -0.30 13.82 -0.96
CA ARG A 37 -0.88 13.40 -2.25
C ARG A 37 0.11 12.62 -3.12
N GLN A 38 1.38 13.04 -3.16
CA GLN A 38 2.41 12.31 -3.90
C GLN A 38 2.67 10.91 -3.32
N LEU A 39 2.73 10.80 -1.99
CA LEU A 39 2.94 9.53 -1.30
C LEU A 39 1.75 8.59 -1.47
N GLU A 40 0.51 9.10 -1.42
CA GLU A 40 -0.69 8.31 -1.68
C GLU A 40 -0.68 7.73 -3.09
N SER A 41 -0.40 8.56 -4.11
CA SER A 41 -0.32 8.10 -5.50
C SER A 41 0.73 7.01 -5.71
N ALA A 42 1.91 7.15 -5.09
CA ALA A 42 2.96 6.14 -5.16
C ALA A 42 2.56 4.84 -4.43
N ASN A 43 1.85 4.95 -3.31
CA ASN A 43 1.38 3.78 -2.56
C ASN A 43 0.33 3.00 -3.37
N ASP A 44 -0.58 3.69 -4.05
CA ASP A 44 -1.60 3.06 -4.88
C ASP A 44 -0.99 2.29 -6.06
N GLU A 45 0.04 2.84 -6.70
CA GLU A 45 0.80 2.14 -7.75
C GLU A 45 1.46 0.86 -7.20
N LEU A 46 2.13 0.95 -6.05
CA LEU A 46 2.77 -0.19 -5.41
C LEU A 46 1.74 -1.27 -5.00
N ARG A 47 0.57 -0.87 -4.50
CA ARG A 47 -0.52 -1.78 -4.15
C ARG A 47 -1.05 -2.52 -5.37
N LEU A 48 -1.23 -1.82 -6.49
CA LEU A 48 -1.67 -2.44 -7.74
C LEU A 48 -0.66 -3.48 -8.21
N ARG A 49 0.63 -3.12 -8.21
CA ARG A 49 1.71 -4.04 -8.60
C ARG A 49 1.79 -5.26 -7.69
N ASN A 50 1.70 -5.07 -6.38
CA ASN A 50 1.67 -6.18 -5.42
C ASN A 50 0.47 -7.10 -5.66
N LYS A 51 -0.70 -6.55 -5.96
CA LYS A 51 -1.89 -7.35 -6.27
C LYS A 51 -1.68 -8.23 -7.51
N ILE A 52 -1.06 -7.68 -8.55
CA ILE A 52 -0.73 -8.46 -9.76
C ILE A 52 0.29 -9.56 -9.43
N MET A 53 1.37 -9.21 -8.73
CA MET A 53 2.39 -10.20 -8.35
C MET A 53 1.83 -11.34 -7.49
N LEU A 54 0.91 -11.04 -6.57
CA LEU A 54 0.27 -12.07 -5.75
C LEU A 54 -0.61 -13.00 -6.60
N ALA A 55 -1.34 -12.45 -7.57
CA ALA A 55 -2.12 -13.25 -8.51
C ALA A 55 -1.22 -14.14 -9.36
N ASP A 56 -0.08 -13.64 -9.85
CA ASP A 56 0.89 -14.43 -10.61
C ASP A 56 1.48 -15.57 -9.77
N ILE A 57 1.79 -15.30 -8.49
CA ILE A 57 2.28 -16.33 -7.55
C ILE A 57 1.22 -17.41 -7.34
N GLU A 58 -0.05 -17.02 -7.19
CA GLU A 58 -1.16 -17.95 -7.00
C GLU A 58 -1.37 -18.83 -8.24
N ASP A 59 -1.34 -18.23 -9.44
CA ASP A 59 -1.44 -18.94 -10.71
C ASP A 59 -0.29 -19.95 -10.88
N LEU A 60 0.96 -19.52 -10.67
CA LEU A 60 2.14 -20.39 -10.71
C LEU A 60 2.05 -21.56 -9.72
N LYS A 61 1.56 -21.30 -8.51
CA LYS A 61 1.41 -22.34 -7.49
C LYS A 61 0.32 -23.34 -7.89
N SER A 62 -0.83 -22.87 -8.36
CA SER A 62 -1.92 -23.72 -8.83
C SER A 62 -1.52 -24.59 -10.02
N GLY A 63 -0.72 -24.03 -10.95
CA GLY A 63 -0.20 -24.77 -12.10
C GLY A 63 0.76 -25.89 -11.69
N LEU A 64 1.62 -25.65 -10.70
CA LEU A 64 2.51 -26.68 -10.15
C LEU A 64 1.74 -27.76 -9.39
N GLU A 65 0.73 -27.39 -8.61
CA GLU A 65 -0.13 -28.34 -7.90
C GLU A 65 -0.90 -29.24 -8.89
N ALA A 66 -1.42 -28.68 -9.98
CA ALA A 66 -2.10 -29.44 -11.04
C ALA A 66 -1.15 -30.42 -11.76
N ILE A 67 0.10 -30.03 -12.01
CA ILE A 67 1.12 -30.91 -12.59
C ILE A 67 1.51 -32.01 -11.59
N GLU A 68 1.65 -31.68 -10.31
CA GLU A 68 1.98 -32.64 -9.25
C GLU A 68 0.87 -33.68 -9.05
N GLU A 69 -0.41 -33.27 -9.06
CA GLU A 69 -1.55 -34.19 -9.04
C GLU A 69 -1.53 -35.15 -10.22
N LYS A 70 -1.27 -34.65 -11.44
CA LYS A 70 -1.18 -35.51 -12.63
C LYS A 70 -0.03 -36.50 -12.53
N ALA A 71 1.15 -36.06 -12.10
CA ALA A 71 2.31 -36.92 -11.90
C ALA A 71 2.07 -38.00 -10.84
N ARG A 72 1.36 -37.67 -9.75
CA ARG A 72 1.02 -38.63 -8.69
C ARG A 72 -0.07 -39.62 -9.13
N ASN A 73 -1.12 -39.15 -9.77
CA ASN A 73 -2.29 -39.96 -10.13
C ASN A 73 -2.09 -40.81 -11.40
N GLU A 74 -1.49 -40.26 -12.44
CA GLU A 74 -1.31 -40.96 -13.73
C GLU A 74 0.01 -41.74 -13.79
N LEU A 75 1.11 -41.15 -13.29
CA LEU A 75 2.45 -41.74 -13.42
C LEU A 75 2.92 -42.45 -12.15
N GLY A 76 2.20 -42.32 -11.03
CA GLY A 76 2.57 -42.92 -9.75
C GLY A 76 3.89 -42.39 -9.18
N LEU A 77 4.31 -41.19 -9.60
CA LEU A 77 5.55 -40.58 -9.14
C LEU A 77 5.40 -40.07 -7.71
N ILE A 78 6.37 -40.38 -6.85
CA ILE A 78 6.43 -39.96 -5.45
C ILE A 78 7.72 -39.18 -5.20
N LYS A 79 7.69 -38.19 -4.29
CA LYS A 79 8.92 -37.48 -3.91
C LYS A 79 9.86 -38.39 -3.12
N GLN A 80 11.15 -38.07 -3.13
CA GLN A 80 12.16 -38.81 -2.38
C GLN A 80 11.84 -38.73 -0.87
N ASN A 81 11.75 -39.88 -0.20
CA ASN A 81 11.29 -40.05 1.21
C ASN A 81 9.80 -39.81 1.49
N GLU A 82 8.92 -39.90 0.49
CA GLU A 82 7.46 -39.83 0.69
C GLU A 82 6.81 -41.22 0.68
N VAL A 83 5.79 -41.44 1.52
CA VAL A 83 4.96 -42.67 1.52
C VAL A 83 3.57 -42.31 0.98
N PHE A 84 3.25 -42.77 -0.23
CA PHE A 84 1.97 -42.49 -0.90
C PHE A 84 0.95 -43.59 -0.65
N TYR A 85 -0.19 -43.23 -0.04
CA TYR A 85 -1.30 -44.14 0.21
C TYR A 85 -2.37 -43.96 -0.87
N ARG A 86 -2.57 -44.97 -1.72
CA ARG A 86 -3.66 -44.99 -2.71
C ARG A 86 -4.83 -45.79 -2.18
N ILE A 87 -5.93 -45.11 -1.88
CA ILE A 87 -7.18 -45.75 -1.45
C ILE A 87 -7.89 -46.25 -2.72
N VAL A 88 -7.82 -47.55 -2.99
CA VAL A 88 -8.61 -48.19 -4.06
C VAL A 88 -9.96 -48.59 -3.46
N PRO A 89 -11.11 -48.17 -4.04
CA PRO A 89 -12.40 -48.65 -3.58
C PRO A 89 -12.49 -50.15 -3.85
N THR A 90 -12.74 -50.92 -2.80
CA THR A 90 -13.10 -52.34 -2.92
C THR A 90 -14.47 -52.38 -3.56
N HIS A 91 -14.54 -52.79 -4.82
CA HIS A 91 -15.81 -53.12 -5.48
C HIS A 91 -16.53 -54.20 -4.67
N GLU A 92 -17.78 -53.94 -4.28
CA GLU A 92 -18.78 -54.99 -4.04
C GLU A 92 -19.24 -55.58 -5.37
#